data_AF-A0A9P1GWY0-F1
#
_entry.id   AF-A0A9P1GWY0-F1
#
_cell.length_a   1.000
_cell.length_b   1.000
_cell.length_c   1.000
_cell.angle_alpha   90.00
_cell.angle_beta   90.00
_cell.angle_gamma   90.00
#
_symmetry.space_group_name_H-M   'P 1'
#
loop_
_entity.id
_entity.type
_entity.pdbx_description
1 polymer ?
#
loop_
_entity_poly.entity_id
_entity_poly.type
_entity_poly.pdbx_seq_one_letter_code
_entity_poly.pdbx_strand_id
1 'polypeptide(L)'
;MSLSDIQVEELLISAEQHLNDQPLRKSTIIEGPSVVANRSVVRSPEVHLKALPALATNTADNAGPAWFGLPKAKMTPELKRDLQVLRLRGALNPKIHYKKSGTKSLVPRYCHVGEIVEGPTDFILAG
;
A
#
# COMPACT_ATOMS: atom_id res chain seq x y z
N MET A 1 0.15 10.02 41.31
CA MET A 1 -0.83 8.93 41.48
C MET A 1 -0.75 8.07 40.23
N SER A 2 -0.03 6.95 40.27
CA SER A 2 0.02 5.99 39.16
C SER A 2 -1.20 5.10 39.23
N LEU A 3 -1.89 4.92 38.10
CA LEU A 3 -2.95 3.94 37.97
C LEU A 3 -2.37 2.54 38.21
N SER A 4 -3.07 1.70 38.98
CA SER A 4 -2.67 0.30 39.14
C SER A 4 -2.92 -0.47 37.85
N ASP A 5 -2.19 -1.56 37.63
CA ASP A 5 -2.33 -2.36 36.40
C ASP A 5 -3.78 -2.84 36.17
N ILE A 6 -4.52 -3.07 37.25
CA ILE A 6 -5.95 -3.44 37.24
C ILE A 6 -6.81 -2.31 36.64
N GLN A 7 -6.54 -1.05 36.97
CA GLN A 7 -7.28 0.09 36.46
C GLN A 7 -7.01 0.33 34.97
N VAL A 8 -5.85 -0.08 34.48
CA VAL A 8 -5.50 -0.01 33.06
C VAL A 8 -6.25 -1.08 32.28
N GLU A 9 -6.32 -2.31 32.79
CA GLU A 9 -7.07 -3.40 32.16
C GLU A 9 -8.58 -3.10 32.09
N GLU A 10 -9.16 -2.55 33.16
CA GLU A 10 -10.57 -2.17 33.18
C GLU A 10 -10.89 -1.06 32.15
N LEU A 11 -9.97 -0.10 32.01
CA LEU A 11 -10.09 0.98 31.03
C LEU A 11 -9.98 0.47 29.60
N LEU A 12 -9.09 -0.51 29.34
CA LEU A 12 -8.96 -1.15 28.03
C LEU A 12 -10.22 -1.93 27.65
N ILE A 13 -10.78 -2.71 28.58
CA ILE A 13 -12.02 -3.47 28.37
C ILE A 13 -13.21 -2.53 28.11
N SER A 14 -13.30 -1.41 28.84
CA SER A 14 -14.34 -0.41 28.65
C SER A 14 -14.27 0.25 27.26
N ALA A 15 -13.05 0.53 26.77
CA ALA A 15 -12.83 1.13 25.46
C ALA A 15 -13.25 0.20 24.30
N GLU A 16 -12.99 -1.11 24.42
CA GLU A 16 -13.40 -2.09 23.40
C GLU A 16 -14.91 -2.24 23.32
N GLN A 17 -15.61 -2.28 24.45
CA GLN A 17 -17.07 -2.36 24.48
C GLN A 17 -17.73 -1.15 23.81
N HIS A 18 -17.20 0.05 24.08
CA HIS A 18 -17.72 1.29 23.48
C HIS A 18 -17.52 1.36 21.95
N LEU A 19 -16.49 0.72 21.41
CA LEU A 19 -16.31 0.62 19.96
C LEU A 19 -17.32 -0.32 19.31
N ASN A 20 -17.75 -1.36 20.03
CA ASN A 20 -18.68 -2.37 19.51
C ASN A 20 -20.15 -1.90 19.57
N ASP A 21 -20.49 -1.05 20.55
CA ASP A 21 -21.83 -0.46 20.70
C ASP A 21 -22.06 0.76 19.80
N GLN A 22 -21.08 1.20 18.99
CA GLN A 22 -21.36 2.23 18.00
C GLN A 22 -22.34 1.68 16.95
N PRO A 23 -23.53 2.28 16.81
CA PRO A 23 -24.42 1.89 15.73
C PRO A 23 -23.69 2.19 14.42
N LEU A 24 -23.46 1.13 13.62
CA LEU A 24 -22.99 1.25 12.24
C LEU A 24 -23.78 2.39 11.60
N ARG A 25 -23.11 3.51 11.30
CA ARG A 25 -23.70 4.58 10.49
C ARG A 25 -23.96 3.98 9.12
N LYS A 26 -25.16 3.41 8.95
CA LYS A 26 -25.72 3.08 7.64
C LYS A 26 -25.68 4.39 6.86
N SER A 27 -24.80 4.48 5.88
CA SER A 27 -24.85 5.56 4.91
C SER A 27 -26.19 5.44 4.19
N THR A 28 -27.16 6.22 4.64
CA THR A 28 -28.47 6.39 4.01
C THR A 28 -28.24 6.70 2.54
N ILE A 29 -28.58 5.73 1.69
CA ILE A 29 -28.80 5.95 0.27
C ILE A 29 -30.01 6.89 0.21
N ILE A 30 -29.79 8.11 -0.25
CA ILE A 30 -30.85 9.09 -0.48
C ILE A 30 -31.60 8.61 -1.73
N GLU A 31 -32.72 7.92 -1.53
CA GLU A 31 -33.73 7.74 -2.58
C GLU A 31 -34.44 9.08 -2.81
N GLY A 32 -34.01 9.81 -3.83
CA GLY A 32 -34.72 10.97 -4.36
C GLY A 32 -35.91 10.54 -5.24
N PRO A 33 -36.98 11.35 -5.30
CA PRO A 33 -38.26 10.93 -5.84
C PRO A 33 -38.24 10.70 -7.36
N SER A 34 -38.86 9.58 -7.75
CA SER A 34 -39.24 9.23 -9.11
C SER A 34 -40.01 10.38 -9.78
N VAL A 35 -39.43 10.99 -10.81
CA VAL A 35 -40.16 11.83 -11.77
C VAL A 35 -40.27 11.06 -13.08
N VAL A 36 -41.46 10.50 -13.29
CA VAL A 36 -41.91 9.94 -14.56
C VAL A 36 -42.10 11.08 -15.54
N ALA A 37 -41.30 11.13 -16.63
CA ALA A 37 -41.61 11.97 -17.79
C ALA A 37 -41.00 11.40 -19.08
N ASN A 38 -41.87 10.73 -19.84
CA ASN A 38 -42.05 10.88 -21.29
C ASN A 38 -40.90 10.55 -22.26
N ARG A 39 -41.07 9.35 -22.83
CA ARG A 39 -40.65 8.85 -24.13
C ARG A 39 -40.53 9.93 -25.23
N SER A 40 -39.31 10.12 -25.74
CA SER A 40 -39.08 10.40 -27.15
C SER A 40 -38.03 9.42 -27.68
N VAL A 41 -38.47 8.56 -28.60
CA VAL A 41 -37.61 7.59 -29.29
C VAL A 41 -36.89 8.36 -30.39
N VAL A 42 -35.64 8.74 -30.15
CA VAL A 42 -34.71 9.08 -31.25
C VAL A 42 -33.83 7.86 -31.46
N ARG A 43 -34.10 7.14 -32.54
CA ARG A 43 -33.26 6.05 -33.02
C ARG A 43 -31.94 6.65 -33.53
N SER A 44 -30.91 6.68 -32.68
CA SER A 44 -29.53 6.90 -33.12
C SER A 44 -29.02 5.64 -33.83
N PRO A 45 -28.29 5.75 -34.96
CA PRO A 45 -27.78 4.60 -35.67
C PRO A 45 -26.75 3.87 -34.79
N GLU A 46 -26.93 2.57 -34.74
CA GLU A 46 -26.20 1.60 -33.94
C GLU A 46 -24.73 1.57 -34.37
N VAL A 47 -23.89 2.36 -33.70
CA VAL A 47 -22.43 2.21 -33.80
C VAL A 47 -22.11 0.90 -33.10
N HIS A 48 -21.82 -0.14 -33.88
CA HIS A 48 -21.31 -1.41 -33.39
C HIS A 48 -19.95 -1.15 -32.73
N LEU A 49 -19.97 -0.76 -31.46
CA LEU A 49 -18.82 -0.84 -30.58
C LEU A 49 -18.59 -2.34 -30.37
N LYS A 50 -17.68 -2.92 -31.15
CA LYS A 50 -17.14 -4.24 -30.85
C LYS A 50 -16.62 -4.16 -29.41
N ALA A 51 -17.35 -4.79 -28.49
CA ALA A 51 -16.90 -4.96 -27.13
C ALA A 51 -15.56 -5.68 -27.19
N LEU A 52 -14.47 -4.97 -26.87
CA LEU A 52 -13.24 -5.67 -26.53
C LEU A 52 -13.58 -6.55 -25.33
N PRO A 53 -13.23 -7.85 -25.37
CA PRO A 53 -13.48 -8.70 -24.23
C PRO A 53 -12.82 -8.03 -23.03
N ALA A 54 -13.62 -7.80 -21.99
CA ALA A 54 -13.13 -7.39 -20.69
C ALA A 54 -12.22 -8.52 -20.21
N LEU A 55 -10.96 -8.46 -20.65
CA LEU A 55 -9.87 -9.21 -20.07
C LEU A 55 -9.87 -8.70 -18.64
N ALA A 56 -10.44 -9.49 -17.73
CA ALA A 56 -10.18 -9.38 -16.32
C ALA A 56 -8.69 -9.65 -16.16
N THR A 57 -7.87 -8.67 -16.56
CA THR A 57 -6.45 -8.65 -16.31
C THR A 57 -6.39 -8.62 -14.81
N ASN A 58 -5.97 -9.72 -14.21
CA ASN A 58 -5.38 -9.71 -12.88
C ASN A 58 -4.22 -8.70 -12.94
N THR A 59 -4.52 -7.41 -12.81
CA THR A 59 -3.53 -6.34 -12.81
C THR A 59 -2.86 -6.46 -11.47
N ALA A 60 -1.83 -7.30 -11.39
CA ALA A 60 -1.00 -7.42 -10.22
C ALA A 60 -0.54 -6.01 -9.83
N ASP A 61 -0.84 -5.57 -8.61
CA ASP A 61 -0.42 -4.28 -8.06
C ASP A 61 1.10 -4.12 -8.27
N ASN A 62 1.49 -3.31 -9.25
CA ASN A 62 2.88 -3.06 -9.61
C ASN A 62 3.11 -1.56 -9.89
N ALA A 63 4.37 -1.17 -10.06
CA ALA A 63 4.76 0.22 -10.30
C ALA A 63 4.43 0.73 -11.72
N GLY A 64 3.78 -0.10 -12.56
CA GLY A 64 3.41 0.21 -13.92
C GLY A 64 4.53 -0.03 -14.95
N PRO A 65 4.22 0.13 -16.25
CA PRO A 65 5.15 -0.13 -17.35
C PRO A 65 6.34 0.84 -17.37
N ALA A 66 6.16 2.07 -16.87
CA ALA A 66 7.24 3.04 -16.74
C ALA A 66 8.38 2.56 -15.81
N TRP A 67 8.09 1.57 -14.97
CA TRP A 67 9.06 0.96 -14.06
C TRP A 67 9.04 -0.57 -14.17
N PHE A 68 8.97 -1.07 -15.41
CA PHE A 68 9.09 -2.49 -15.78
C PHE A 68 8.20 -3.45 -14.96
N GLY A 69 7.08 -2.97 -14.43
CA GLY A 69 6.19 -3.78 -13.59
C GLY A 69 6.79 -4.18 -12.24
N LEU A 70 7.64 -3.34 -11.63
CA LEU A 70 8.20 -3.62 -10.30
C LEU A 70 7.10 -3.97 -9.30
N PRO A 71 7.17 -5.13 -8.63
CA PRO A 71 6.09 -5.61 -7.76
C PRO A 71 5.96 -4.77 -6.50
N LYS A 72 4.75 -4.77 -5.93
CA LYS A 72 4.47 -4.18 -4.61
C LYS A 72 5.27 -4.87 -3.51
N ALA A 73 5.77 -4.07 -2.58
CA ALA A 73 6.51 -4.55 -1.42
C ALA A 73 5.64 -5.47 -0.55
N LYS A 74 6.12 -6.68 -0.25
CA LYS A 74 5.50 -7.57 0.73
C LYS A 74 6.14 -7.33 2.10
N MET A 75 5.34 -7.03 3.11
CA MET A 75 5.85 -6.76 4.46
C MET A 75 6.26 -8.05 5.15
N THR A 76 7.49 -8.48 4.94
CA THR A 76 8.11 -9.57 5.72
C THR A 76 8.91 -9.00 6.89
N PRO A 77 9.08 -9.74 7.99
CA PRO A 77 9.87 -9.27 9.12
C PRO A 77 11.35 -9.08 8.76
N GLU A 78 11.87 -9.86 7.82
CA GLU A 78 13.23 -9.72 7.27
C GLU A 78 13.39 -8.40 6.54
N LEU A 79 12.52 -8.12 5.57
CA LEU A 79 12.56 -6.87 4.80
C LEU A 79 12.45 -5.64 5.71
N LYS A 80 11.63 -5.71 6.77
CA LYS A 80 11.54 -4.62 7.75
C LYS A 80 12.87 -4.36 8.45
N ARG A 81 13.60 -5.40 8.84
CA ARG A 81 14.93 -5.26 9.46
C ARG A 81 15.94 -4.69 8.47
N ASP A 82 15.96 -5.19 7.25
CA ASP A 82 16.89 -4.72 6.21
C ASP A 82 16.69 -3.23 5.91
N LEU A 83 15.43 -2.80 5.79
CA LEU A 83 15.08 -1.39 5.61
C LEU A 83 15.45 -0.52 6.81
N GLN A 84 15.38 -1.07 8.02
CA GLN A 84 15.83 -0.38 9.23
C GLN A 84 17.35 -0.21 9.24
N VAL A 85 18.11 -1.23 8.85
CA VAL A 85 19.57 -1.15 8.67
C VAL A 85 19.92 -0.08 7.63
N LEU A 86 19.24 -0.07 6.48
CA LEU A 86 19.44 0.94 5.44
C LEU A 86 19.13 2.36 5.91
N ARG A 87 18.11 2.55 6.75
CA ARG A 87 17.78 3.86 7.34
C ARG A 87 18.86 4.32 8.32
N LEU A 88 19.45 3.38 9.06
CA LEU A 88 20.48 3.63 10.06
C LEU A 88 21.91 3.56 9.50
N ARG A 89 22.08 3.43 8.17
CA ARG A 89 23.40 3.26 7.53
C ARG A 89 24.45 4.30 7.92
N GLY A 90 24.05 5.52 8.26
CA GLY A 90 24.96 6.58 8.73
C GLY A 90 25.54 6.34 10.12
N ALA A 91 24.89 5.51 10.95
CA ALA A 91 25.40 5.12 12.26
C ALA A 91 26.30 3.87 12.20
N LEU A 92 26.26 3.10 11.10
CA LEU A 92 27.02 1.85 10.96
C LEU A 92 28.50 2.08 10.66
N ASN A 93 28.81 3.10 9.86
CA ASN A 93 30.19 3.45 9.53
C ASN A 93 30.43 4.94 9.77
N PRO A 94 31.23 5.32 10.78
CA PRO A 94 31.45 6.72 11.15
C PRO A 94 32.24 7.51 10.10
N LYS A 95 32.93 6.85 9.16
CA LYS A 95 33.70 7.50 8.10
C LYS A 95 32.82 7.87 6.90
N ILE A 96 31.71 7.16 6.69
CA ILE A 96 30.87 7.33 5.50
C ILE A 96 29.62 8.13 5.86
N HIS A 97 29.57 9.37 5.38
CA HIS A 97 28.43 10.26 5.57
C HIS A 97 27.45 10.12 4.42
N TYR A 98 26.30 9.51 4.67
CA TYR A 98 25.22 9.38 3.68
C TYR A 98 24.26 10.55 3.73
N LYS A 99 23.65 10.90 2.58
CA LYS A 99 22.52 11.84 2.52
C LYS A 99 21.35 11.31 3.35
N LYS A 100 20.76 12.19 4.17
CA LYS A 100 19.58 11.90 4.99
C LYS A 100 18.36 11.64 4.10
N SER A 101 17.64 10.55 4.38
CA SER A 101 16.36 10.26 3.75
C SER A 101 15.26 11.10 4.41
N GLY A 102 14.45 11.80 3.60
CA GLY A 102 13.34 12.64 4.07
C GLY A 102 12.01 11.90 4.21
N THR A 103 11.94 10.63 3.83
CA THR A 103 10.70 9.86 3.78
C THR A 103 10.27 9.45 5.19
N LYS A 104 9.02 9.77 5.56
CA LYS A 104 8.45 9.43 6.87
C LYS A 104 8.21 7.92 7.02
N SER A 105 7.80 7.25 5.94
CA SER A 105 7.60 5.79 5.92
C SER A 105 8.94 5.06 5.88
N LEU A 106 9.07 4.04 6.72
CA LEU A 106 10.22 3.13 6.70
C LEU A 106 10.24 2.28 5.43
N VAL A 107 9.05 1.88 4.95
CA VAL A 107 8.93 0.93 3.84
C VAL A 107 8.37 1.63 2.59
N PRO A 108 9.06 1.54 1.45
CA PRO A 108 8.54 2.02 0.16
C PRO A 108 7.37 1.15 -0.32
N ARG A 109 6.49 1.73 -1.15
CA ARG A 109 5.31 1.02 -1.70
C ARG A 109 5.71 -0.13 -2.66
N TYR A 110 6.79 0.07 -3.41
CA TYR A 110 7.33 -0.90 -4.35
C TYR A 110 8.82 -1.09 -4.04
N CYS A 111 9.25 -2.33 -3.83
CA CYS A 111 10.66 -2.68 -3.64
C CYS A 111 10.90 -4.16 -3.95
N HIS A 112 12.16 -4.47 -4.27
CA HIS A 112 12.63 -5.82 -4.51
C HIS A 112 14.01 -5.99 -3.88
N VAL A 113 14.30 -7.21 -3.41
CA VAL A 113 15.62 -7.58 -2.90
C VAL A 113 16.33 -8.32 -4.02
N GLY A 114 17.49 -7.82 -4.43
CA GLY A 114 18.32 -8.42 -5.46
C GLY A 114 19.70 -8.77 -4.93
N GLU A 115 20.37 -9.65 -5.65
CA GLU A 115 21.76 -10.05 -5.39
C GLU A 115 22.68 -9.40 -6.43
N ILE A 116 23.94 -9.17 -6.04
CA ILE A 116 24.94 -8.63 -6.94
C ILE A 116 25.52 -9.79 -7.75
N VAL A 117 25.37 -9.73 -9.07
CA VAL A 117 26.10 -10.60 -10.00
C VAL A 117 27.36 -9.86 -10.41
N GLU A 118 28.51 -10.41 -10.06
CA GLU A 118 29.82 -9.79 -10.32
C GLU A 118 30.05 -9.60 -11.83
N GLY A 119 30.68 -8.48 -12.18
CA GLY A 119 31.05 -8.19 -13.54
C GLY A 119 32.24 -9.03 -14.00
N PRO A 120 32.44 -9.21 -15.32
CA PRO A 120 33.57 -9.98 -15.85
C PRO A 120 34.96 -9.41 -15.52
N THR A 121 35.06 -8.25 -14.87
CA THR A 121 36.34 -7.56 -14.54
C THR A 121 36.63 -7.57 -13.03
N ASP A 122 35.65 -7.93 -12.20
CA ASP A 122 35.75 -7.81 -10.73
C ASP A 122 36.56 -8.95 -10.08
N PHE A 123 36.92 -9.98 -10.86
CA PHE A 123 37.65 -11.18 -10.41
C PHE A 123 39.06 -10.92 -9.84
N ILE A 124 39.64 -9.74 -10.09
CA ILE A 124 41.02 -9.41 -9.69
C ILE A 124 41.07 -8.94 -8.22
N LEU A 125 39.96 -8.46 -7.66
CA LEU A 125 39.92 -7.90 -6.31
C LEU A 125 39.33 -8.87 -5.27
N ALA A 126 38.67 -9.94 -5.70
CA ALA A 126 37.95 -10.88 -4.85
C ALA A 126 38.77 -12.13 -4.42
N GLY A 127 40.10 -12.12 -4.63
CA GLY A 127 41.02 -13.22 -4.31
C GLY A 127 41.68 -13.10 -2.94
#